data_AF-A0A2E6KAU9-F1
#
_entry.id   AF-A0A2E6KAU9-F1
#
_cell.length_a   1.000
_cell.length_b   1.000
_cell.length_c   1.000
_cell.angle_alpha   90.00
_cell.angle_beta   90.00
_cell.angle_gamma   90.00
#
_symmetry.space_group_name_H-M   'P 1'
#
loop_
_entity.id
_entity.type
_entity.pdbx_description
1 polymer ?
#
loop_
_entity_poly.entity_id
_entity_poly.type
_entity_poly.pdbx_seq_one_letter_code
_entity_poly.pdbx_strand_id
1 'polypeptide(L)' 'PKVTLYDYEGLDHGFATEFGKRRSEEAAQLADKRTSEFFTQHLA' A
#
# COMPACT_ATOMS: atom_id res chain seq x y z
N PRO A 1 -0.87 -18.46 -0.13
CA PRO A 1 0.44 -18.08 -0.71
C PRO A 1 1.27 -17.38 0.37
N LYS A 2 2.60 -17.53 0.41
CA LYS A 2 3.44 -16.86 1.42
C LYS A 2 3.84 -15.43 1.01
N VAL A 3 3.70 -15.09 -0.26
CA VAL A 3 4.10 -13.80 -0.84
C VAL A 3 3.07 -13.38 -1.88
N THR A 4 2.77 -12.08 -1.91
CA THR A 4 1.96 -11.40 -2.94
C THR A 4 2.68 -10.10 -3.32
N LEU A 5 2.73 -9.76 -4.61
CA LEU A 5 3.31 -8.52 -5.11
C LEU A 5 2.22 -7.68 -5.80
N TYR A 6 2.24 -6.37 -5.55
CA TYR A 6 1.37 -5.40 -6.21
C TYR A 6 2.25 -4.28 -6.78
N ASP A 7 2.20 -4.11 -8.11
CA ASP A 7 2.76 -2.94 -8.77
C ASP A 7 1.73 -1.81 -8.80
N TYR A 8 2.21 -0.59 -8.57
CA TYR A 8 1.41 0.62 -8.64
C TYR A 8 1.90 1.44 -9.84
N GLU A 9 1.26 1.20 -10.99
CA GLU A 9 1.70 1.76 -12.27
C GLU A 9 1.76 3.29 -12.25
N GLY A 10 2.86 3.83 -12.76
CA GLY A 10 3.08 5.28 -12.84
C GLY A 10 3.46 5.96 -11.51
N LEU A 11 3.60 5.19 -10.42
CA LEU A 11 4.01 5.74 -9.12
C LEU A 11 5.48 5.46 -8.82
N ASP A 12 6.13 6.45 -8.23
CA ASP A 12 7.53 6.36 -7.80
C ASP A 12 7.63 6.05 -6.30
N HIS A 13 8.86 5.82 -5.82
CA HIS A 13 9.17 5.62 -4.42
C HIS A 13 8.60 6.75 -3.55
N GLY A 14 7.92 6.35 -2.47
CA GLY A 14 7.31 7.27 -1.52
C GLY A 14 5.89 7.71 -1.88
N PHE A 15 5.20 7.04 -2.82
CA PHE A 15 3.80 7.36 -3.11
C PHE A 15 2.85 7.22 -1.91
N ALA A 16 3.22 6.41 -0.91
CA ALA A 16 2.43 6.14 0.29
C ALA A 16 2.90 6.91 1.54
N THR A 17 3.76 7.92 1.41
CA THR A 17 4.13 8.75 2.57
C THR A 17 2.89 9.46 3.14
N GLU A 18 2.87 9.73 4.45
CA GLU A 18 1.72 10.35 5.13
C GLU A 18 1.33 11.72 4.54
N PHE A 19 2.32 12.49 4.09
CA PHE A 19 2.13 13.79 3.44
C PHE A 19 3.23 14.07 2.42
N GLY A 20 3.08 15.16 1.67
CA GLY A 20 4.08 15.69 0.73
C GLY A 20 3.73 15.48 -0.74
N LYS A 21 4.51 16.12 -1.62
CA LYS A 21 4.25 16.19 -3.08
C LYS A 21 4.32 14.85 -3.81
N ARG A 22 4.93 13.83 -3.19
CA ARG A 22 5.05 12.48 -3.76
C ARG A 22 3.85 11.60 -3.43
N ARG A 23 3.04 11.99 -2.44
CA ARG A 23 1.90 11.18 -2.00
C ARG A 23 0.85 11.10 -3.12
N SER A 24 0.44 9.87 -3.42
CA SER A 24 -0.76 9.58 -4.19
C SER A 24 -1.83 9.07 -3.24
N GLU A 25 -2.85 9.90 -2.96
CA GLU A 25 -3.86 9.59 -1.95
C GLU A 25 -4.58 8.27 -2.22
N GLU A 26 -5.03 8.08 -3.46
CA GLU A 26 -5.77 6.88 -3.87
C GLU A 26 -4.92 5.61 -3.73
N ALA A 27 -3.68 5.66 -4.22
CA ALA A 27 -2.79 4.50 -4.17
C ALA A 27 -2.32 4.18 -2.75
N ALA A 28 -2.05 5.21 -1.94
CA ALA A 28 -1.72 5.05 -0.53
C ALA A 28 -2.85 4.36 0.23
N GLN A 29 -4.09 4.85 0.08
CA GLN A 29 -5.26 4.23 0.73
C GLN A 29 -5.48 2.78 0.28
N LEU A 30 -5.26 2.47 -0.99
CA LEU A 30 -5.36 1.11 -1.50
C LEU A 30 -4.27 0.19 -0.92
N ALA A 31 -3.03 0.68 -0.81
CA ALA A 31 -1.93 -0.05 -0.18
C ALA A 31 -2.17 -0.30 1.32
N ASP A 32 -2.67 0.71 2.03
CA ASP A 32 -3.02 0.62 3.45
C ASP A 32 -4.13 -0.41 3.69
N LYS A 33 -5.18 -0.38 2.86
CA LYS A 33 -6.27 -1.36 2.93
C LYS A 33 -5.76 -2.78 2.75
N ARG A 34 -4.95 -3.04 1.72
CA ARG A 34 -4.36 -4.37 1.46
C ARG A 34 -3.48 -4.84 2.62
N THR A 35 -2.73 -3.93 3.22
CA THR A 35 -1.88 -4.22 4.38
C THR A 35 -2.71 -4.60 5.61
N SER A 36 -3.76 -3.83 5.89
CA SER A 36 -4.69 -4.10 7.00
C SER A 36 -5.41 -5.45 6.82
N GLU A 37 -5.89 -5.74 5.61
CA GLU A 37 -6.50 -7.03 5.27
C GLU A 37 -5.52 -8.20 5.47
N PHE A 38 -4.26 -8.04 5.05
CA PHE A 38 -3.21 -9.04 5.26
C PHE A 38 -2.99 -9.32 6.75
N PHE A 39 -2.84 -8.27 7.57
CA PHE A 39 -2.65 -8.46 9.01
C PHE A 39 -3.86 -9.09 9.69
N THR A 40 -5.08 -8.67 9.32
CA THR A 40 -6.32 -9.27 9.86
C THR A 40 -6.37 -10.79 9.63
N GLN A 41 -5.83 -11.27 8.50
CA GLN A 41 -5.83 -12.69 8.17
C GLN A 41 -4.71 -13.49 8.85
N HIS A 42 -3.64 -12.83 9.32
CA HIS A 42 -2.39 -13.51 9.69
C HIS A 42 -1.87 -13.20 11.10
N LEU A 43 -2.39 -12.16 11.76
CA LEU A 43 -2.02 -11.77 13.12
C LEU A 43 -3.28 -11.86 14.01
N ALA A 44 -3.50 -13.04 14.60
CA ALA A 44 -4.52 -13.29 15.62
C ALA A 44 -3.92 -13.19 17.03
#